data_AF-A0A931J471-F1
#
_entry.id   AF-A0A931J471-F1
#
_cell.length_a   1.000
_cell.length_b   1.000
_cell.length_c   1.000
_cell.angle_alpha   90.00
_cell.angle_beta   90.00
_cell.angle_gamma   90.00
#
_symmetry.space_group_name_H-M   'P 1'
#
loop_
_entity.id
_entity.type
_entity.pdbx_description
1 polymer ?
#
loop_
_entity_poly.entity_id
_entity_poly.type
_entity_poly.pdbx_seq_one_letter_code
_entity_poly.pdbx_strand_id
1 'polypeptide(L)'
;MLRLAIAAVLVLASKATLAREFEKDFAVYLAGEETLARLGPLPLPRALIAKAIDHAAQHDARGVVIKLFLDQARSMEDDLPLASSMRKLPVALQARIDDAEAAPNPFEARFALADTSLHAAISGTRGWIPTPVLAKEAHSICFVDFDGFPVPLLEHYGGLPVKSLVTCAIEMATDEKVRVSNGRAFHFGQEHLRVDDMNQFTDRKRFSEAENFRELADLIEGQVSAQQIAGRVIIIGYDSSDMATVSTPTRPLRLHRAFAAYLKTIYEDLR
;
A
#
# COMPACT_ATOMS: atom_id res chain seq x y z
N MET A 1 34.18 -43.51 -33.75
CA MET A 1 34.58 -42.11 -33.47
C MET A 1 33.86 -41.18 -34.45
N LEU A 2 32.76 -40.53 -34.03
CA LEU A 2 32.23 -39.25 -34.57
C LEU A 2 31.06 -38.83 -33.66
N ARG A 3 31.36 -38.14 -32.55
CA ARG A 3 30.90 -36.74 -32.26
C ARG A 3 29.38 -36.60 -32.45
N LEU A 4 28.54 -36.76 -31.41
CA LEU A 4 28.24 -35.78 -30.34
C LEU A 4 28.12 -34.33 -30.86
N ALA A 5 26.99 -33.69 -30.52
CA ALA A 5 26.45 -32.39 -30.97
C ALA A 5 25.57 -32.55 -32.23
N ILE A 6 24.26 -32.23 -32.20
CA ILE A 6 23.60 -30.91 -32.20
C ILE A 6 22.09 -31.26 -32.12
N ALA A 7 21.18 -30.66 -31.35
CA ALA A 7 21.19 -29.49 -30.49
C ALA A 7 20.13 -29.69 -29.40
N ALA A 8 20.43 -29.13 -28.22
CA ALA A 8 19.43 -28.79 -27.22
C ALA A 8 18.25 -28.09 -27.91
N VAL A 9 17.05 -28.66 -27.79
CA VAL A 9 15.83 -27.87 -27.92
C VAL A 9 15.90 -26.87 -26.79
N LEU A 10 16.42 -25.68 -27.12
CA LEU A 10 16.23 -24.47 -26.35
C LEU A 10 14.72 -24.32 -26.20
N VAL A 11 14.22 -24.74 -25.03
CA VAL A 11 13.03 -24.16 -24.44
C VAL A 11 13.41 -22.70 -24.16
N LEU A 12 13.41 -21.89 -25.22
CA LEU A 12 13.09 -20.48 -25.10
C LEU A 12 11.65 -20.46 -24.65
N ALA A 13 11.44 -20.70 -23.35
CA ALA A 13 10.28 -20.20 -22.66
C ALA A 13 10.39 -18.69 -22.82
N SER A 14 9.80 -18.20 -23.90
CA SER A 14 9.39 -16.82 -24.04
C SER A 14 8.57 -16.56 -22.78
N LYS A 15 9.22 -15.97 -21.76
CA LYS A 15 8.52 -15.31 -20.68
C LYS A 15 7.80 -14.16 -21.35
N ALA A 16 6.66 -14.46 -21.97
CA ALA A 16 5.66 -13.46 -22.22
C ALA A 16 5.37 -12.91 -20.83
N THR A 17 5.91 -11.72 -20.55
CA THR A 17 5.58 -10.97 -19.35
C THR A 17 4.08 -10.74 -19.46
N LEU A 18 3.28 -11.61 -18.83
CA LEU A 18 1.86 -11.39 -18.72
C LEU A 18 1.72 -10.04 -18.01
N ALA A 19 1.00 -9.11 -18.63
CA ALA A 19 0.72 -7.84 -18.00
C ALA A 19 0.16 -8.09 -16.60
N ARG A 20 0.69 -7.39 -15.60
CA ARG A 20 0.14 -7.43 -14.25
C ARG A 20 -1.30 -6.96 -14.29
N GLU A 21 -2.14 -7.61 -13.49
CA GLU A 21 -3.55 -7.27 -13.35
C GLU A 21 -3.79 -6.98 -11.88
N PHE A 22 -4.13 -5.72 -11.58
CA PHE A 22 -4.25 -5.25 -10.20
C PHE A 22 -5.20 -6.13 -9.38
N GLU A 23 -6.32 -6.56 -9.95
CA GLU A 23 -7.37 -7.33 -9.30
C GLU A 23 -6.97 -8.79 -9.00
N LYS A 24 -5.85 -9.28 -9.55
CA LYS A 24 -5.27 -10.58 -9.20
C LYS A 24 -4.38 -10.51 -7.96
N ASP A 25 -3.68 -9.40 -7.77
CA ASP A 25 -2.69 -9.23 -6.70
C ASP A 25 -3.20 -8.39 -5.53
N PHE A 26 -4.27 -7.61 -5.74
CA PHE A 26 -4.88 -6.77 -4.72
C PHE A 26 -6.38 -7.08 -4.55
N ALA A 27 -6.88 -6.85 -3.34
CA ALA A 27 -8.31 -6.78 -3.06
C ALA A 27 -8.60 -5.60 -2.13
N VAL A 28 -9.52 -4.73 -2.51
CA VAL A 28 -9.80 -3.47 -1.79
C VAL A 28 -11.12 -3.57 -1.05
N TYR A 29 -11.05 -3.39 0.27
CA TYR A 29 -12.18 -3.41 1.19
C TYR A 29 -12.31 -2.04 1.86
N LEU A 30 -13.40 -1.34 1.58
CA LEU A 30 -13.63 0.02 2.08
C LEU A 30 -14.80 0.01 3.05
N ALA A 31 -14.66 0.76 4.15
CA ALA A 31 -15.79 1.06 5.01
C ALA A 31 -16.72 2.05 4.31
N GLY A 32 -17.71 1.55 3.58
CA GLY A 32 -18.77 2.35 2.99
C GLY A 32 -19.92 2.63 3.95
N GLU A 33 -20.99 3.25 3.45
CA GLU A 33 -22.22 3.51 4.22
C GLU A 33 -22.79 2.23 4.84
N GLU A 34 -22.73 1.10 4.12
CA GLU A 34 -23.20 -0.18 4.64
C GLU A 34 -22.34 -0.67 5.82
N THR A 35 -21.02 -0.59 5.67
CA THR A 35 -20.11 -0.91 6.78
C THR A 35 -20.40 -0.02 8.00
N LEU A 36 -20.60 1.29 7.82
CA LEU A 36 -20.88 2.21 8.92
C LEU A 36 -22.23 1.92 9.59
N ALA A 37 -23.25 1.56 8.81
CA ALA A 37 -24.55 1.17 9.33
C ALA A 37 -24.49 -0.14 10.15
N ARG A 38 -23.66 -1.10 9.73
CA ARG A 38 -23.49 -2.40 10.40
C ARG A 38 -22.60 -2.32 11.64
N LEU A 39 -21.48 -1.60 11.54
CA LEU A 39 -20.36 -1.69 12.48
C LEU A 39 -20.10 -0.40 13.28
N GLY A 40 -20.84 0.65 13.00
CA GLY A 40 -20.75 1.94 13.68
C GLY A 40 -19.92 2.98 12.93
N PRO A 41 -19.88 4.22 13.45
CA PRO A 41 -19.25 5.34 12.76
C PRO A 41 -17.73 5.24 12.74
N LEU A 42 -17.11 6.05 11.88
CA LEU A 42 -15.69 6.29 11.97
C LEU A 42 -15.32 7.16 13.18
N PRO A 43 -14.11 6.98 13.72
CA PRO A 43 -13.14 5.96 13.31
C PRO A 43 -13.51 4.59 13.93
N LEU A 44 -13.49 3.50 13.13
CA LEU A 44 -13.90 2.17 13.59
C LEU A 44 -13.09 1.71 14.82
N PRO A 45 -13.67 0.91 15.73
CA PRO A 45 -12.90 0.26 16.79
C PRO A 45 -11.73 -0.57 16.22
N ARG A 46 -10.53 -0.44 16.81
CA ARG A 46 -9.32 -1.13 16.33
C ARG A 46 -9.45 -2.66 16.40
N ALA A 47 -10.24 -3.17 17.33
CA ALA A 47 -10.59 -4.60 17.41
C ALA A 47 -11.36 -5.11 16.17
N LEU A 48 -12.12 -4.27 15.46
CA LEU A 48 -12.77 -4.68 14.22
C LEU A 48 -11.75 -4.77 13.07
N ILE A 49 -10.79 -3.85 13.00
CA ILE A 49 -9.68 -3.92 12.06
C ILE A 49 -8.83 -5.18 12.33
N ALA A 50 -8.61 -5.52 13.60
CA ALA A 50 -7.93 -6.75 14.00
C ALA A 50 -8.61 -8.02 13.45
N LYS A 51 -9.96 -8.08 13.49
CA LYS A 51 -10.73 -9.19 12.88
C LYS A 51 -10.52 -9.29 11.38
N ALA A 52 -10.49 -8.16 10.67
CA ALA A 52 -10.22 -8.17 9.22
C ALA A 52 -8.82 -8.72 8.91
N ILE A 53 -7.80 -8.34 9.69
CA ILE A 53 -6.44 -8.87 9.55
C ILE A 53 -6.40 -10.37 9.86
N ASP A 54 -7.08 -10.80 10.92
CA ASP A 54 -7.17 -12.21 11.29
C ASP A 54 -7.82 -13.05 10.19
N HIS A 55 -8.92 -12.57 9.60
CA HIS A 55 -9.59 -13.22 8.48
C HIS A 55 -8.69 -13.27 7.24
N ALA A 56 -7.97 -12.17 6.95
CA ALA A 56 -6.99 -12.13 5.87
C ALA A 56 -5.86 -13.16 6.08
N ALA A 57 -5.35 -13.27 7.31
CA ALA A 57 -4.31 -14.23 7.67
C ALA A 57 -4.78 -15.68 7.55
N GLN A 58 -5.98 -15.98 8.02
CA GLN A 58 -6.60 -17.32 7.96
C GLN A 58 -6.79 -17.82 6.53
N HIS A 59 -6.83 -16.92 5.56
CA HIS A 59 -7.02 -17.21 4.14
C HIS A 59 -5.78 -16.88 3.30
N ASP A 60 -4.58 -16.92 3.89
CA ASP A 60 -3.30 -16.81 3.20
C ASP A 60 -3.16 -15.52 2.37
N ALA A 61 -3.66 -14.39 2.86
CA ALA A 61 -3.34 -13.08 2.29
C ALA A 61 -1.82 -12.87 2.30
N ARG A 62 -1.31 -12.24 1.22
CA ARG A 62 0.11 -11.88 1.10
C ARG A 62 0.50 -10.79 2.10
N GLY A 63 -0.44 -9.91 2.44
CA GLY A 63 -0.25 -8.83 3.41
C GLY A 63 -1.47 -7.91 3.48
N VAL A 64 -1.42 -6.93 4.38
CA VAL A 64 -2.47 -5.91 4.55
C VAL A 64 -1.88 -4.51 4.46
N VAL A 65 -2.52 -3.64 3.70
CA VAL A 65 -2.26 -2.19 3.67
C VAL A 65 -3.42 -1.49 4.37
N ILE A 66 -3.14 -0.82 5.49
CA ILE A 66 -4.15 -0.05 6.22
C ILE A 66 -4.05 1.41 5.78
N LYS A 67 -4.95 1.80 4.88
CA LYS A 67 -5.16 3.19 4.42
C LYS A 67 -6.08 3.91 5.42
N LEU A 68 -5.72 3.94 6.71
CA LEU A 68 -6.42 4.67 7.77
C LEU A 68 -5.38 5.21 8.76
N PHE A 69 -5.55 6.45 9.23
CA PHE A 69 -4.59 7.05 10.17
C PHE A 69 -4.83 6.46 11.56
N LEU A 70 -3.77 5.88 12.12
CA LEU A 70 -3.78 5.22 13.43
C LEU A 70 -2.76 5.88 14.38
N ASP A 71 -2.54 7.18 14.19
CA ASP A 71 -1.62 8.04 14.94
C ASP A 71 -2.15 8.43 16.31
N GLN A 72 -3.46 8.59 16.46
CA GLN A 72 -4.07 8.94 17.73
C GLN A 72 -4.32 7.70 18.60
N ALA A 73 -3.77 7.71 19.81
CA ALA A 73 -4.06 6.69 20.82
C ALA A 73 -5.54 6.74 21.22
N ARG A 74 -6.15 5.55 21.41
CA ARG A 74 -7.49 5.44 21.99
C ARG A 74 -7.44 4.89 23.39
N SER A 75 -7.16 3.60 23.49
CA SER A 75 -6.90 2.89 24.73
C SER A 75 -5.93 1.75 24.43
N MET A 76 -5.17 1.32 25.43
CA MET A 76 -4.30 0.16 25.28
C MET A 76 -5.10 -1.12 24.99
N GLU A 77 -6.34 -1.18 25.49
CA GLU A 77 -7.29 -2.27 25.22
C GLU A 77 -7.71 -2.36 23.75
N ASP A 78 -7.77 -1.23 23.04
CA ASP A 78 -8.04 -1.18 21.59
C ASP A 78 -6.78 -1.48 20.74
N ASP A 79 -5.60 -1.01 21.18
CA ASP A 79 -4.35 -1.13 20.42
C ASP A 79 -3.77 -2.53 20.44
N LEU A 80 -3.85 -3.23 21.58
CA LEU A 80 -3.22 -4.54 21.76
C LEU A 80 -3.80 -5.64 20.87
N PRO A 81 -5.12 -5.78 20.70
CA PRO A 81 -5.69 -6.76 19.77
C PRO A 81 -5.21 -6.53 18.34
N LEU A 82 -5.22 -5.28 17.87
CA LEU A 82 -4.76 -4.94 16.53
C LEU A 82 -3.27 -5.24 16.35
N ALA A 83 -2.43 -4.81 17.30
CA ALA A 83 -1.00 -5.11 17.27
C ALA A 83 -0.71 -6.63 17.27
N SER A 84 -1.49 -7.41 18.02
CA SER A 84 -1.38 -8.87 18.04
C SER A 84 -1.73 -9.50 16.68
N SER A 85 -2.82 -9.05 16.05
CA SER A 85 -3.22 -9.51 14.72
C SER A 85 -2.20 -9.16 13.64
N MET A 86 -1.57 -7.99 13.72
CA MET A 86 -0.52 -7.56 12.78
C MET A 86 0.72 -8.47 12.78
N ARG A 87 0.93 -9.31 13.80
CA ARG A 87 2.03 -10.29 13.80
C ARG A 87 1.78 -11.49 12.91
N LYS A 88 0.53 -11.74 12.49
CA LYS A 88 0.14 -12.94 11.76
C LYS A 88 0.49 -12.88 10.28
N LEU A 89 0.66 -11.68 9.72
CA LEU A 89 1.07 -11.44 8.34
C LEU A 89 1.65 -10.03 8.19
N PRO A 90 2.38 -9.72 7.09
CA PRO A 90 2.92 -8.38 6.86
C PRO A 90 1.82 -7.31 6.81
N VAL A 91 1.95 -6.25 7.63
CA VAL A 91 1.04 -5.09 7.63
C VAL A 91 1.77 -3.79 7.38
N ALA A 92 1.33 -3.02 6.39
CA ALA A 92 1.79 -1.67 6.10
C ALA A 92 0.79 -0.66 6.66
N LEU A 93 1.28 0.28 7.45
CA LEU A 93 0.49 1.38 8.01
C LEU A 93 0.76 2.66 7.24
N GLN A 94 -0.29 3.45 7.00
CA GLN A 94 -0.10 4.79 6.47
C GLN A 94 0.41 5.77 7.54
N ALA A 95 1.26 6.68 7.10
CA ALA A 95 1.64 7.91 7.76
C ALA A 95 1.41 9.08 6.80
N ARG A 96 1.51 10.32 7.30
CA ARG A 96 1.57 11.51 6.45
C ARG A 96 2.55 12.51 7.02
N ILE A 97 3.03 13.40 6.16
CA ILE A 97 3.75 14.61 6.56
C ILE A 97 2.71 15.68 6.95
N ASP A 98 2.93 16.28 8.11
CA ASP A 98 2.15 17.40 8.62
C ASP A 98 3.01 18.18 9.62
N ASP A 99 3.68 19.23 9.16
CA ASP A 99 4.54 20.06 10.01
C ASP A 99 3.75 20.85 11.07
N ALA A 100 2.41 20.91 10.96
CA ALA A 100 1.55 21.49 11.99
C ALA A 100 1.28 20.52 13.16
N GLU A 101 1.60 19.22 13.02
CA GLU A 101 1.48 18.25 14.11
C GLU A 101 2.37 18.67 15.29
N ALA A 102 1.74 18.99 16.43
CA ALA A 102 2.43 19.55 17.58
C ALA A 102 3.30 18.50 18.29
N ALA A 103 2.85 17.25 18.33
CA ALA A 103 3.44 16.16 19.09
C ALA A 103 3.39 14.83 18.30
N PRO A 104 4.16 14.71 17.21
CA PRO A 104 4.18 13.49 16.41
C PRO A 104 4.69 12.30 17.22
N ASN A 105 4.11 11.11 16.98
CA ASN A 105 4.69 9.89 17.53
C ASN A 105 6.10 9.66 16.97
N PRO A 106 6.98 8.96 17.71
CA PRO A 106 8.32 8.65 17.22
C PRO A 106 8.29 7.83 15.92
N PHE A 107 9.11 8.22 14.95
CA PHE A 107 9.33 7.44 13.73
C PHE A 107 10.54 6.52 13.91
N GLU A 108 10.36 5.22 13.68
CA GLU A 108 11.45 4.25 13.79
C GLU A 108 12.32 4.24 12.53
N ALA A 109 13.65 4.41 12.70
CA ALA A 109 14.60 4.46 11.59
C ALA A 109 14.59 3.22 10.67
N ARG A 110 14.10 2.07 11.15
CA ARG A 110 13.96 0.83 10.37
C ARG A 110 13.02 0.96 9.17
N PHE A 111 12.18 2.00 9.13
CA PHE A 111 11.26 2.28 8.02
C PHE A 111 11.85 3.23 6.97
N ALA A 112 13.00 3.85 7.24
CA ALA A 112 13.71 4.68 6.27
C ALA A 112 14.52 3.84 5.29
N LEU A 113 14.77 4.39 4.10
CA LEU A 113 15.71 3.84 3.13
C LEU A 113 17.14 4.14 3.54
N ALA A 114 18.05 3.20 3.26
CA ALA A 114 19.46 3.33 3.61
C ALA A 114 20.21 4.38 2.76
N ASP A 115 19.78 4.59 1.51
CA ASP A 115 20.38 5.58 0.62
C ASP A 115 19.79 6.97 0.91
N THR A 116 20.54 7.78 1.65
CA THR A 116 20.15 9.14 2.04
C THR A 116 20.35 10.17 0.92
N SER A 117 20.88 9.78 -0.24
CA SER A 117 21.09 10.69 -1.38
C SER A 117 19.86 10.82 -2.28
N LEU A 118 18.82 10.02 -2.05
CA LEU A 118 17.59 10.03 -2.84
C LEU A 118 16.86 11.37 -2.67
N HIS A 119 16.37 11.93 -3.77
CA HIS A 119 15.53 13.14 -3.75
C HIS A 119 14.06 12.79 -3.62
N ALA A 120 13.26 13.68 -3.04
CA ALA A 120 11.82 13.52 -2.96
C ALA A 120 11.14 14.88 -3.11
N ALA A 121 10.02 14.92 -3.83
CA ALA A 121 9.25 16.16 -4.03
C ALA A 121 8.61 16.68 -2.74
N ILE A 122 8.38 15.79 -1.78
CA ILE A 122 7.68 16.09 -0.53
C ILE A 122 8.61 15.81 0.62
N SER A 123 8.70 16.78 1.54
CA SER A 123 9.56 16.72 2.70
C SER A 123 8.89 17.39 3.89
N GLY A 124 9.12 16.84 5.08
CA GLY A 124 8.75 17.47 6.35
C GLY A 124 9.49 16.84 7.53
N THR A 125 9.24 17.37 8.72
CA THR A 125 9.91 16.91 9.96
C THR A 125 8.93 16.41 11.01
N ARG A 126 7.63 16.63 10.80
CA ARG A 126 6.55 16.18 11.68
C ARG A 126 5.40 15.63 10.84
N GLY A 127 4.52 14.88 11.48
CA GLY A 127 3.42 14.23 10.80
C GLY A 127 2.67 13.23 11.64
N TRP A 128 1.61 12.68 11.07
CA TRP A 128 0.78 11.69 11.74
C TRP A 128 1.43 10.32 11.57
N ILE A 129 2.22 9.95 12.56
CA ILE A 129 2.90 8.65 12.65
C ILE A 129 2.05 7.71 13.51
N PRO A 130 1.83 6.43 13.11
CA PRO A 130 1.09 5.45 13.92
C PRO A 130 1.54 5.37 15.39
N THR A 131 0.64 4.96 16.30
CA THR A 131 0.98 4.81 17.72
C THR A 131 2.18 3.86 17.92
N PRO A 132 3.03 4.06 18.93
CA PRO A 132 4.22 3.23 19.14
C PRO A 132 3.93 1.72 19.26
N VAL A 133 2.78 1.35 19.82
CA VAL A 133 2.35 -0.05 19.95
C VAL A 133 2.12 -0.69 18.58
N LEU A 134 1.50 0.04 17.65
CA LEU A 134 1.28 -0.45 16.29
C LEU A 134 2.54 -0.37 15.44
N ALA A 135 3.31 0.72 15.57
CA ALA A 135 4.58 0.91 14.86
C ALA A 135 5.54 -0.27 15.10
N LYS A 136 5.62 -0.73 16.36
CA LYS A 136 6.46 -1.86 16.76
C LYS A 136 6.15 -3.16 16.01
N GLU A 137 4.89 -3.41 15.68
CA GLU A 137 4.45 -4.65 15.00
C GLU A 137 4.24 -4.46 13.49
N ALA A 138 4.32 -3.23 12.98
CA ALA A 138 4.17 -2.95 11.56
C ALA A 138 5.34 -3.51 10.75
N HIS A 139 5.03 -4.14 9.61
CA HIS A 139 6.03 -4.53 8.61
C HIS A 139 6.63 -3.28 7.95
N SER A 140 5.82 -2.25 7.71
CA SER A 140 6.29 -0.96 7.20
C SER A 140 5.36 0.19 7.64
N ILE A 141 5.93 1.38 7.82
CA ILE A 141 5.19 2.64 7.93
C ILE A 141 5.55 3.46 6.70
N CYS A 142 4.55 3.86 5.93
CA CYS A 142 4.75 4.44 4.60
C CYS A 142 3.83 5.65 4.39
N PHE A 143 4.32 6.64 3.66
CA PHE A 143 3.72 7.97 3.61
C PHE A 143 2.69 8.09 2.48
N VAL A 144 1.68 8.95 2.66
CA VAL A 144 0.69 9.22 1.63
C VAL A 144 0.34 10.69 1.61
N ASP A 145 1.14 11.43 0.86
CA ASP A 145 1.07 12.89 0.78
C ASP A 145 0.79 13.35 -0.66
N PHE A 146 -0.24 12.81 -1.30
CA PHE A 146 -0.64 13.24 -2.65
C PHE A 146 -2.15 13.16 -2.87
N ASP A 147 -2.66 14.01 -3.76
CA ASP A 147 -4.05 14.03 -4.21
C ASP A 147 -4.18 13.84 -5.74
N GLY A 148 -3.04 13.76 -6.42
CA GLY A 148 -2.97 13.85 -7.87
C GLY A 148 -1.65 13.37 -8.44
N PHE A 149 -1.52 13.51 -9.76
CA PHE A 149 -0.23 13.38 -10.43
C PHE A 149 0.57 14.70 -10.33
N PRO A 150 1.91 14.64 -10.29
CA PRO A 150 2.73 13.43 -10.23
C PRO A 150 2.60 12.72 -8.88
N VAL A 151 2.62 11.39 -8.88
CA VAL A 151 2.44 10.58 -7.65
C VAL A 151 3.82 10.31 -7.04
N PRO A 152 4.13 10.81 -5.83
CA PRO A 152 5.39 10.52 -5.15
C PRO A 152 5.49 9.03 -4.84
N LEU A 153 6.64 8.43 -5.13
CA LEU A 153 6.96 7.07 -4.70
C LEU A 153 7.90 7.05 -3.49
N LEU A 154 8.49 8.20 -3.18
CA LEU A 154 9.26 8.49 -1.98
C LEU A 154 8.90 9.88 -1.45
N GLU A 155 9.11 10.02 -0.16
CA GLU A 155 9.00 11.26 0.58
C GLU A 155 10.24 11.41 1.48
N HIS A 156 10.42 12.59 2.07
CA HIS A 156 11.40 12.84 3.11
C HIS A 156 10.71 13.13 4.44
N TYR A 157 11.03 12.33 5.46
CA TYR A 157 10.54 12.55 6.82
C TYR A 157 11.72 12.63 7.78
N GLY A 158 11.84 13.76 8.49
CA GLY A 158 12.94 13.98 9.43
C GLY A 158 14.32 13.94 8.76
N GLY A 159 14.40 14.35 7.49
CA GLY A 159 15.63 14.31 6.68
C GLY A 159 16.02 12.92 6.17
N LEU A 160 15.19 11.90 6.38
CA LEU A 160 15.42 10.54 5.90
C LEU A 160 14.47 10.21 4.75
N PRO A 161 14.94 9.55 3.67
CA PRO A 161 14.07 9.09 2.61
C PRO A 161 13.21 7.93 3.10
N VAL A 162 11.91 8.04 2.86
CA VAL A 162 10.90 7.09 3.30
C VAL A 162 10.05 6.68 2.12
N LYS A 163 9.48 5.46 2.20
CA LYS A 163 8.64 4.92 1.14
C LYS A 163 7.25 5.53 1.18
N SER A 164 6.69 5.81 0.00
CA SER A 164 5.26 6.04 -0.12
C SER A 164 4.49 4.75 0.18
N LEU A 165 3.22 4.89 0.55
CA LEU A 165 2.31 3.77 0.74
C LEU A 165 2.07 3.01 -0.56
N VAL A 166 2.14 3.69 -1.71
CA VAL A 166 2.11 3.07 -3.04
C VAL A 166 3.30 2.12 -3.20
N THR A 167 4.52 2.59 -2.92
CA THR A 167 5.73 1.78 -3.00
C THR A 167 5.65 0.56 -2.09
N CYS A 168 5.20 0.71 -0.84
CA CYS A 168 5.05 -0.41 0.08
C CYS A 168 3.98 -1.43 -0.37
N ALA A 169 2.87 -0.97 -0.94
CA ALA A 169 1.85 -1.86 -1.49
C ALA A 169 2.40 -2.68 -2.68
N ILE A 170 3.22 -2.06 -3.54
CA ILE A 170 3.91 -2.75 -4.64
C ILE A 170 4.93 -3.75 -4.11
N GLU A 171 5.76 -3.39 -3.13
CA GLU A 171 6.71 -4.35 -2.51
C GLU A 171 5.96 -5.58 -1.97
N MET A 172 4.85 -5.37 -1.28
CA MET A 172 4.02 -6.47 -0.78
C MET A 172 3.47 -7.32 -1.91
N ALA A 173 2.97 -6.71 -2.99
CA ALA A 173 2.37 -7.46 -4.09
C ALA A 173 3.40 -8.15 -4.99
N THR A 174 4.64 -7.68 -5.01
CA THR A 174 5.72 -8.28 -5.80
C THR A 174 6.56 -9.27 -5.00
N ASP A 175 6.48 -9.22 -3.66
CA ASP A 175 7.41 -9.86 -2.72
C ASP A 175 8.87 -9.44 -2.98
N GLU A 176 9.06 -8.22 -3.50
CA GLU A 176 10.36 -7.68 -3.89
C GLU A 176 10.57 -6.32 -3.22
N LYS A 177 11.76 -6.13 -2.63
CA LYS A 177 12.12 -4.82 -2.05
C LYS A 177 12.52 -3.84 -3.15
N VAL A 178 12.08 -2.60 -2.99
CA VAL A 178 12.38 -1.53 -3.93
C VAL A 178 13.88 -1.24 -3.91
N ARG A 179 14.47 -1.13 -5.11
CA ARG A 179 15.81 -0.55 -5.32
C ARG A 179 15.67 0.64 -6.24
N VAL A 180 16.19 1.78 -5.82
CA VAL A 180 16.14 3.00 -6.63
C VAL A 180 17.46 3.16 -7.35
N SER A 181 17.43 3.28 -8.68
CA SER A 181 18.63 3.48 -9.49
C SER A 181 18.65 4.88 -10.09
N ASN A 182 19.71 5.64 -9.81
CA ASN A 182 20.00 6.94 -10.43
C ASN A 182 18.84 7.96 -10.37
N GLY A 183 17.95 7.85 -9.37
CA GLY A 183 16.76 8.72 -9.22
C GLY A 183 15.85 8.76 -10.45
N ARG A 184 15.80 7.70 -11.26
CA ARG A 184 15.02 7.66 -12.51
C ARG A 184 14.28 6.35 -12.75
N ALA A 185 14.58 5.33 -11.96
CA ALA A 185 13.85 4.07 -12.01
C ALA A 185 13.78 3.41 -10.64
N PHE A 186 12.62 2.81 -10.38
CA PHE A 186 12.35 1.97 -9.22
C PHE A 186 12.35 0.53 -9.71
N HIS A 187 13.10 -0.34 -9.06
CA HIS A 187 13.21 -1.75 -9.41
C HIS A 187 12.56 -2.59 -8.33
N PHE A 188 11.70 -3.51 -8.74
CA PHE A 188 11.08 -4.55 -7.91
C PHE A 188 11.47 -5.89 -8.54
N GLY A 189 12.52 -6.53 -8.01
CA GLY A 189 13.11 -7.71 -8.63
C GLY A 189 13.71 -7.39 -10.01
N GLN A 190 13.13 -8.01 -11.05
CA GLN A 190 13.47 -7.77 -12.47
C GLN A 190 12.59 -6.71 -13.12
N GLU A 191 11.49 -6.34 -12.48
CA GLU A 191 10.58 -5.34 -13.00
C GLU A 191 11.03 -3.95 -12.61
N HIS A 192 10.68 -2.98 -13.44
CA HIS A 192 11.02 -1.60 -13.18
C HIS A 192 9.91 -0.64 -13.56
N LEU A 193 9.92 0.50 -12.89
CA LEU A 193 9.04 1.64 -13.11
C LEU A 193 9.89 2.87 -13.38
N ARG A 194 9.55 3.64 -14.41
CA ARG A 194 10.22 4.91 -14.69
C ARG A 194 9.64 6.02 -13.82
N VAL A 195 10.52 6.82 -13.22
CA VAL A 195 10.16 8.01 -12.43
C VAL A 195 10.92 9.23 -12.93
N ASP A 196 10.49 10.42 -12.50
CA ASP A 196 11.27 11.65 -12.65
C ASP A 196 12.39 11.75 -11.61
N ASP A 197 13.17 12.84 -11.68
CA ASP A 197 14.30 13.14 -10.80
C ASP A 197 13.89 13.42 -9.34
N MET A 198 12.61 13.62 -9.08
CA MET A 198 12.03 13.76 -7.74
C MET A 198 11.39 12.47 -7.25
N ASN A 199 11.68 11.35 -7.92
CA ASN A 199 11.17 10.01 -7.62
C ASN A 199 9.63 9.92 -7.64
N GLN A 200 9.00 10.61 -8.60
CA GLN A 200 7.56 10.59 -8.80
C GLN A 200 7.17 9.88 -10.10
N PHE A 201 6.00 9.23 -10.09
CA PHE A 201 5.37 8.68 -11.27
C PHE A 201 4.54 9.75 -12.00
N THR A 202 4.75 9.88 -13.31
CA THR A 202 4.25 11.01 -14.11
C THR A 202 3.32 10.63 -15.26
N ASP A 203 3.20 9.34 -15.63
CA ASP A 203 2.42 8.94 -16.81
C ASP A 203 0.91 8.91 -16.52
N ARG A 204 0.24 10.02 -16.83
CA ARG A 204 -1.21 10.17 -16.70
C ARG A 204 -2.00 9.41 -17.76
N LYS A 205 -1.40 9.04 -18.89
CA LYS A 205 -2.12 8.46 -20.04
C LYS A 205 -2.62 7.05 -19.76
N ARG A 206 -2.00 6.38 -18.80
CA ARG A 206 -2.34 5.02 -18.36
C ARG A 206 -3.31 4.99 -17.18
N PHE A 207 -3.78 6.15 -16.74
CA PHE A 207 -4.67 6.21 -15.59
C PHE A 207 -5.92 5.34 -15.82
N SER A 208 -6.11 4.39 -14.92
CA SER A 208 -7.24 3.47 -14.91
C SER A 208 -7.83 3.41 -13.50
N GLU A 209 -9.16 3.40 -13.43
CA GLU A 209 -9.84 3.24 -12.15
C GLU A 209 -9.69 1.78 -11.68
N ALA A 210 -9.44 1.62 -10.37
CA ALA A 210 -9.59 0.32 -9.74
C ALA A 210 -11.08 -0.02 -9.68
N GLU A 211 -11.40 -1.28 -9.94
CA GLU A 211 -12.77 -1.78 -9.92
C GLU A 211 -12.99 -2.73 -8.74
N ASN A 212 -14.22 -3.19 -8.55
CA ASN A 212 -14.55 -4.27 -7.62
C ASN A 212 -14.18 -3.99 -6.14
N PHE A 213 -14.38 -2.75 -5.69
CA PHE A 213 -14.35 -2.43 -4.26
C PHE A 213 -15.40 -3.24 -3.50
N ARG A 214 -15.03 -3.76 -2.33
CA ARG A 214 -15.88 -4.59 -1.48
C ARG A 214 -16.13 -3.89 -0.16
N GLU A 215 -17.22 -4.26 0.51
CA GLU A 215 -17.53 -3.75 1.84
C GLU A 215 -16.57 -4.33 2.87
N LEU A 216 -16.00 -3.46 3.71
CA LEU A 216 -15.11 -3.88 4.78
C LEU A 216 -15.82 -4.73 5.84
N ALA A 217 -17.13 -4.50 6.05
CA ALA A 217 -17.90 -5.31 6.99
C ALA A 217 -17.88 -6.81 6.65
N ASP A 218 -17.92 -7.18 5.37
CA ASP A 218 -17.89 -8.58 4.95
C ASP A 218 -16.56 -9.25 5.33
N LEU A 219 -15.45 -8.51 5.24
CA LEU A 219 -14.13 -8.99 5.64
C LEU A 219 -14.03 -9.12 7.17
N ILE A 220 -14.59 -8.16 7.92
CA ILE A 220 -14.61 -8.16 9.39
C ILE A 220 -15.47 -9.29 9.95
N GLU A 221 -16.60 -9.57 9.31
CA GLU A 221 -17.57 -10.59 9.72
C GLU A 221 -17.25 -11.99 9.19
N GLY A 222 -16.15 -12.13 8.43
CA GLY A 222 -15.68 -13.41 7.90
C GLY A 222 -16.53 -13.99 6.76
N GLN A 223 -17.25 -13.14 6.04
CA GLN A 223 -18.14 -13.52 4.93
C GLN A 223 -17.40 -13.63 3.59
N VAL A 224 -16.14 -13.17 3.54
CA VAL A 224 -15.30 -13.21 2.35
C VAL A 224 -14.64 -14.59 2.20
N SER A 225 -14.76 -15.21 1.03
CA SER A 225 -14.16 -16.52 0.77
C SER A 225 -12.65 -16.49 0.59
N ALA A 226 -11.99 -17.64 0.79
CA ALA A 226 -10.54 -17.80 0.57
C ALA A 226 -10.11 -17.37 -0.84
N GLN A 227 -10.93 -17.64 -1.88
CA GLN A 227 -10.60 -17.27 -3.27
C GLN A 227 -10.45 -15.75 -3.47
N GLN A 228 -11.12 -14.95 -2.65
CA GLN A 228 -11.08 -13.48 -2.73
C GLN A 228 -9.89 -12.89 -1.96
N ILE A 229 -9.16 -13.69 -1.18
CA ILE A 229 -8.09 -13.25 -0.26
C ILE A 229 -6.74 -13.90 -0.60
N ALA A 230 -6.74 -15.21 -0.85
CA ALA A 230 -5.53 -16.02 -0.95
C ALA A 230 -4.54 -15.47 -1.97
N GLY A 231 -3.31 -15.24 -1.50
CA GLY A 231 -2.21 -14.70 -2.30
C GLY A 231 -2.31 -13.22 -2.64
N ARG A 232 -3.35 -12.49 -2.18
CA ARG A 232 -3.54 -11.07 -2.48
C ARG A 232 -3.06 -10.18 -1.35
N VAL A 233 -2.71 -8.95 -1.69
CA VAL A 233 -2.56 -7.85 -0.73
C VAL A 233 -3.94 -7.23 -0.48
N ILE A 234 -4.35 -7.20 0.78
CA ILE A 234 -5.64 -6.64 1.18
C ILE A 234 -5.47 -5.16 1.52
N ILE A 235 -6.22 -4.28 0.85
CA ILE A 235 -6.22 -2.84 1.15
C ILE A 235 -7.48 -2.52 1.95
N ILE A 236 -7.29 -2.04 3.17
CA ILE A 236 -8.38 -1.60 4.06
C ILE A 236 -8.46 -0.08 4.02
N GLY A 237 -9.63 0.47 3.72
CA GLY A 237 -9.86 1.92 3.63
C GLY A 237 -11.26 2.35 4.03
N TYR A 238 -11.67 3.54 3.56
CA TYR A 238 -12.91 4.23 3.89
C TYR A 238 -13.53 4.78 2.60
N ASP A 239 -14.86 4.79 2.50
CA ASP A 239 -15.56 5.26 1.31
C ASP A 239 -17.02 5.67 1.55
N SER A 240 -17.22 6.69 2.37
CA SER A 240 -18.53 7.30 2.60
C SER A 240 -18.82 8.47 1.65
N SER A 241 -20.07 8.93 1.69
CA SER A 241 -20.50 10.15 1.00
C SER A 241 -19.86 11.45 1.50
N ASP A 242 -19.41 11.51 2.77
CA ASP A 242 -18.76 12.69 3.35
C ASP A 242 -17.23 12.74 3.12
N MET A 243 -16.64 11.68 2.53
CA MET A 243 -15.22 11.68 2.18
C MET A 243 -14.91 12.73 1.11
N ALA A 244 -13.84 13.50 1.35
CA ALA A 244 -13.31 14.43 0.37
C ALA A 244 -12.97 13.75 -0.97
N THR A 245 -13.15 14.50 -2.05
CA THR A 245 -12.82 14.04 -3.41
C THR A 245 -11.60 14.76 -3.94
N VAL A 246 -10.91 14.09 -4.85
CA VAL A 246 -9.78 14.63 -5.60
C VAL A 246 -10.07 14.53 -7.08
N SER A 247 -9.57 15.49 -7.84
CA SER A 247 -9.69 15.47 -9.30
C SER A 247 -8.76 14.40 -9.86
N THR A 248 -9.28 13.56 -10.76
CA THR A 248 -8.47 12.57 -11.49
C THR A 248 -8.66 12.75 -12.99
N PRO A 249 -7.81 12.13 -13.85
CA PRO A 249 -7.93 12.26 -15.30
C PRO A 249 -9.28 11.85 -15.89
N THR A 250 -10.05 10.97 -15.23
CA THR A 250 -11.37 10.54 -15.70
C THR A 250 -12.50 11.35 -15.07
N ARG A 251 -12.52 11.42 -13.72
CA ARG A 251 -13.57 12.09 -12.93
C ARG A 251 -13.10 12.34 -11.49
N PRO A 252 -13.79 13.17 -10.71
CA PRO A 252 -13.55 13.23 -9.27
C PRO A 252 -13.75 11.87 -8.61
N LEU A 253 -12.79 11.45 -7.79
CA LEU A 253 -12.86 10.24 -6.97
C LEU A 253 -12.69 10.58 -5.50
N ARG A 254 -13.38 9.85 -4.62
CA ARG A 254 -13.11 9.90 -3.18
C ARG A 254 -11.69 9.42 -2.90
N LEU A 255 -11.04 10.01 -1.90
CA LEU A 255 -9.59 9.86 -1.64
C LEU A 255 -9.08 8.41 -1.68
N HIS A 256 -9.76 7.45 -1.06
CA HIS A 256 -9.24 6.07 -0.98
C HIS A 256 -9.49 5.27 -2.26
N ARG A 257 -10.56 5.59 -3.00
CA ARG A 257 -10.75 5.08 -4.37
C ARG A 257 -9.69 5.66 -5.31
N ALA A 258 -9.37 6.94 -5.16
CA ALA A 258 -8.29 7.58 -5.91
C ALA A 258 -6.94 6.90 -5.63
N PHE A 259 -6.61 6.66 -4.35
CA PHE A 259 -5.41 5.90 -3.97
C PHE A 259 -5.32 4.54 -4.69
N ALA A 260 -6.41 3.76 -4.69
CA ALA A 260 -6.43 2.47 -5.38
C ALA A 260 -6.26 2.61 -6.90
N ALA A 261 -6.87 3.63 -7.53
CA ALA A 261 -6.71 3.90 -8.95
C ALA A 261 -5.27 4.31 -9.32
N TYR A 262 -4.63 5.17 -8.51
CA TYR A 262 -3.22 5.53 -8.71
C TYR A 262 -2.31 4.31 -8.51
N LEU A 263 -2.54 3.51 -7.46
CA LEU A 263 -1.79 2.28 -7.23
C LEU A 263 -1.94 1.30 -8.41
N LYS A 264 -3.15 1.06 -8.89
CA LYS A 264 -3.41 0.23 -10.09
C LYS A 264 -2.63 0.74 -11.30
N THR A 265 -2.79 2.02 -11.61
CA THR A 265 -2.12 2.67 -12.75
C THR A 265 -0.61 2.47 -12.71
N ILE A 266 0.00 2.63 -11.53
CA ILE A 266 1.44 2.51 -11.33
C ILE A 266 1.89 1.05 -11.38
N TYR A 267 1.15 0.17 -10.71
CA TYR A 267 1.45 -1.25 -10.62
C TYR A 267 1.38 -1.95 -11.99
N GLU A 268 0.39 -1.61 -12.79
CA GLU A 268 0.21 -2.16 -14.14
C GLU A 268 1.19 -1.54 -15.17
N ASP A 269 1.93 -0.49 -14.80
CA ASP A 269 3.02 0.06 -15.62
C ASP A 269 4.40 -0.57 -15.33
N LEU A 270 4.50 -1.48 -14.36
CA LEU A 270 5.72 -2.26 -14.13
C LEU A 270 6.09 -3.07 -15.40
N ARG A 271 7.38 -3.05 -15.78
CA ARG A 271 7.92 -3.69 -16.99
C ARG A 271 9.05 -4.65 -16.71
#